data_AF-A0A7S4IXE5-F1
#
_entry.id   AF-A0A7S4IXE5-F1
#
_cell.length_a   1.000
_cell.length_b   1.000
_cell.length_c   1.000
_cell.angle_alpha   90.00
_cell.angle_beta   90.00
_cell.angle_gamma   90.00
#
_symmetry.space_group_name_H-M   'P 1'
#
loop_
_entity.id
_entity.type
_entity.pdbx_description
1 polymer ?
#
loop_
_entity_poly.entity_id
_entity_poly.type
_entity_poly.pdbx_seq_one_letter_code
_entity_poly.pdbx_strand_id
1 'polypeptide(L)'
;MKLLGVDLIVRNAAIGGVPSFPYGWCLPNFLGDDADVVSWDFSLNEAGDVTGGIEAYLRQALNLRNKPMLIVKDTHMAIHRREVLQRYANIGLTTDAIILHSDPATTPFLALPELSRPSGFQNWREFGSPPNAPGRAPHHPAVAEHEFLGWVLSMHLLGAVEFAAAVLLKESKGVKKEESLNRQLKSLPPPLQPRSGGISRQMSRTLLSNEVESLLFGHSLVSGDGNRTTVWEMGNIHCYTSFEPISFGSLEELVIYGTALLPIKELTRFDKIMLPKGRGVYNRGWVLDIGEAEKRAKRKLKRYGGLGFVDTKKALYGIKASGRLGLFIPIQHGSVERENPKEDDIVSLWLQSLVVCEVNENRGRGECDLEKDVSFSVGGVQVKTAKRIRAQGVSYLGKDICLALGVPSGSKLSSRGETWERAKRDGLHVREEGTAQRQDEVGIIMEIYVTSASVDVKMACSISHVVYKMQ
;
A
#
# COMPACT_ATOMS: atom_id res chain seq x y z
N MET A 1 -30.55 -4.83 1.95
CA MET A 1 -29.77 -3.58 1.79
C MET A 1 -30.56 -2.47 1.12
N LYS A 2 -31.08 -2.61 -0.11
CA LYS A 2 -32.01 -1.60 -0.68
C LYS A 2 -33.24 -1.31 0.20
N LEU A 3 -33.79 -2.33 0.87
CA LEU A 3 -34.87 -2.20 1.87
C LEU A 3 -34.49 -1.40 3.13
N LEU A 4 -33.19 -1.25 3.43
CA LEU A 4 -32.67 -0.42 4.52
C LEU A 4 -32.10 0.91 4.01
N GLY A 5 -32.25 1.22 2.71
CA GLY A 5 -31.63 2.39 2.09
C GLY A 5 -30.09 2.36 2.06
N VAL A 6 -29.46 1.20 2.31
CA VAL A 6 -28.01 1.05 2.30
C VAL A 6 -27.53 0.75 0.89
N ASP A 7 -26.67 1.60 0.35
CA ASP A 7 -25.92 1.36 -0.88
C ASP A 7 -24.57 0.72 -0.54
N LEU A 8 -24.30 -0.47 -1.10
CA LEU A 8 -23.06 -1.20 -0.83
C LEU A 8 -22.10 -1.01 -2.00
N ILE A 9 -20.97 -0.36 -1.71
CA ILE A 9 -19.86 -0.23 -2.64
C ILE A 9 -18.76 -1.20 -2.19
N VAL A 10 -18.45 -2.19 -3.03
CA VAL A 10 -17.36 -3.15 -2.77
C VAL A 10 -16.17 -2.80 -3.64
N ARG A 11 -15.03 -2.50 -2.99
CA ARG A 11 -13.75 -2.25 -3.65
C ARG A 11 -12.80 -3.40 -3.32
N ASN A 12 -12.51 -4.26 -4.29
CA ASN A 12 -11.57 -5.36 -4.10
C ASN A 12 -10.17 -4.93 -4.53
N ALA A 13 -9.28 -4.84 -3.55
CA ALA A 13 -7.87 -4.51 -3.76
C ALA A 13 -6.98 -5.68 -3.31
N ALA A 14 -7.31 -6.91 -3.71
CA ALA A 14 -6.47 -8.07 -3.47
C ALA A 14 -5.37 -8.14 -4.53
N ILE A 15 -4.10 -8.17 -4.10
CA ILE A 15 -2.94 -8.36 -4.99
C ILE A 15 -2.12 -9.54 -4.48
N GLY A 16 -1.91 -10.54 -5.33
CA GLY A 16 -1.21 -11.75 -4.94
C GLY A 16 0.22 -11.48 -4.48
N GLY A 17 0.64 -12.03 -3.33
CA GLY A 17 2.04 -12.04 -2.93
C GLY A 17 2.63 -10.69 -2.50
N VAL A 18 1.84 -9.67 -2.14
CA VAL A 18 2.35 -8.39 -1.60
C VAL A 18 2.44 -8.42 -0.07
N PRO A 19 3.42 -7.77 0.56
CA PRO A 19 3.43 -7.58 2.02
C PRO A 19 2.54 -6.38 2.41
N SER A 20 2.21 -6.18 3.70
CA SER A 20 1.28 -5.10 4.09
C SER A 20 1.83 -3.70 3.86
N PHE A 21 3.14 -3.50 3.85
CA PHE A 21 3.78 -2.24 3.48
C PHE A 21 4.48 -2.38 2.12
N PRO A 22 4.33 -1.43 1.18
CA PRO A 22 3.65 -0.13 1.32
C PRO A 22 2.13 -0.19 1.10
N TYR A 23 1.60 -1.36 0.75
CA TYR A 23 0.25 -1.50 0.21
C TYR A 23 -0.85 -0.96 1.13
N GLY A 24 -0.87 -1.42 2.37
CA GLY A 24 -1.74 -0.98 3.47
C GLY A 24 -1.45 0.40 4.03
N TRP A 25 -0.49 1.13 3.47
CA TRP A 25 -0.27 2.56 3.75
C TRP A 25 -0.83 3.44 2.63
N CYS A 26 -1.09 2.83 1.47
CA CYS A 26 -1.73 3.47 0.34
C CYS A 26 -3.22 3.08 0.28
N LEU A 27 -3.85 2.79 1.43
CA LEU A 27 -5.27 2.45 1.52
C LEU A 27 -6.16 3.44 0.77
N PRO A 28 -5.97 4.77 0.86
CA PRO A 28 -6.79 5.70 0.10
C PRO A 28 -6.71 5.44 -1.41
N ASN A 29 -5.52 5.17 -1.96
CA ASN A 29 -5.32 4.88 -3.38
C ASN A 29 -6.13 3.67 -3.85
N PHE A 30 -6.30 2.65 -2.99
CA PHE A 30 -6.93 1.37 -3.33
C PHE A 30 -8.41 1.32 -2.98
N LEU A 31 -8.76 1.84 -1.80
CA LEU A 31 -10.05 1.66 -1.14
C LEU A 31 -10.84 2.96 -1.02
N GLY A 32 -10.26 4.12 -1.35
CA GLY A 32 -10.85 5.43 -1.06
C GLY A 32 -10.56 5.90 0.37
N ASP A 33 -10.62 7.21 0.60
CA ASP A 33 -10.51 7.81 1.94
C ASP A 33 -11.82 7.66 2.76
N ASP A 34 -12.91 7.29 2.08
CA ASP A 34 -14.29 7.13 2.53
C ASP A 34 -14.65 5.69 2.91
N ALA A 35 -13.67 4.78 3.03
CA ALA A 35 -13.96 3.40 3.40
C ALA A 35 -14.55 3.30 4.82
N ASP A 36 -15.71 2.64 4.95
CA ASP A 36 -16.37 2.36 6.25
C ASP A 36 -15.94 1.01 6.86
N VAL A 37 -15.47 0.09 6.02
CA VAL A 37 -14.96 -1.22 6.42
C VAL A 37 -13.73 -1.54 5.58
N VAL A 38 -12.65 -1.99 6.22
CA VAL A 38 -11.43 -2.46 5.55
C VAL A 38 -11.07 -3.85 6.06
N SER A 39 -10.52 -4.68 5.19
CA SER A 39 -10.04 -6.01 5.57
C SER A 39 -8.52 -6.10 5.51
N TRP A 40 -7.94 -6.80 6.48
CA TRP A 40 -6.55 -7.20 6.50
C TRP A 40 -6.45 -8.72 6.26
N ASP A 41 -5.80 -9.13 5.18
CA ASP A 41 -5.56 -10.55 4.81
C ASP A 41 -4.11 -10.72 4.32
N PHE A 42 -3.15 -10.48 5.21
CA PHE A 42 -1.72 -10.66 4.91
C PHE A 42 -1.10 -11.82 5.69
N SER A 43 -1.91 -12.62 6.37
CA SER A 43 -1.45 -13.74 7.22
C SER A 43 -0.62 -14.78 6.47
N LEU A 44 -0.89 -14.98 5.18
CA LEU A 44 -0.09 -15.87 4.31
C LEU A 44 1.21 -15.22 3.81
N ASN A 45 1.31 -13.89 3.86
CA ASN A 45 2.42 -13.12 3.32
C ASN A 45 3.39 -12.67 4.41
N GLU A 46 2.89 -12.51 5.64
CA GLU A 46 3.63 -12.12 6.81
C GLU A 46 3.77 -13.29 7.78
N ALA A 47 5.01 -13.74 7.96
CA ALA A 47 5.32 -14.91 8.74
C ALA A 47 4.82 -14.82 10.19
N GLY A 48 4.13 -15.88 10.62
CA GLY A 48 3.86 -16.19 12.03
C GLY A 48 2.94 -15.21 12.75
N ASP A 49 3.12 -15.11 14.06
CA ASP A 49 2.33 -14.27 14.98
C ASP A 49 2.99 -12.90 15.23
N VAL A 50 3.59 -12.35 14.18
CA VAL A 50 4.37 -11.11 14.23
C VAL A 50 3.44 -9.91 14.13
N THR A 51 3.52 -8.96 15.08
CA THR A 51 2.47 -7.95 15.30
C THR A 51 2.67 -6.61 14.57
N GLY A 52 3.83 -6.34 14.00
CA GLY A 52 4.20 -4.99 13.56
C GLY A 52 3.45 -4.55 12.32
N GLY A 53 3.30 -5.45 11.35
CA GLY A 53 2.52 -5.19 10.14
C GLY A 53 1.06 -4.88 10.46
N ILE A 54 0.41 -5.71 11.28
CA ILE A 54 -0.99 -5.50 11.67
C ILE A 54 -1.19 -4.25 12.52
N GLU A 55 -0.32 -3.98 13.50
CA GLU A 55 -0.45 -2.77 14.32
C GLU A 55 -0.31 -1.51 13.47
N ALA A 56 0.69 -1.48 12.60
CA ALA A 56 0.95 -0.32 11.78
C ALA A 56 -0.16 -0.11 10.73
N TYR A 57 -0.66 -1.19 10.11
CA TYR A 57 -1.86 -1.14 9.26
C TYR A 57 -3.08 -0.59 10.02
N LEU A 58 -3.33 -1.08 11.24
CA LEU A 58 -4.44 -0.63 12.08
C LEU A 58 -4.34 0.87 12.36
N ARG A 59 -3.15 1.37 12.71
CA ARG A 59 -2.92 2.79 12.96
C ARG A 59 -3.16 3.64 11.71
N GLN A 60 -2.81 3.14 10.52
CA GLN A 60 -3.13 3.81 9.25
C GLN A 60 -4.63 3.80 8.95
N ALA A 61 -5.31 2.67 9.15
CA ALA A 61 -6.75 2.58 8.96
C ALA A 61 -7.50 3.57 9.88
N LEU A 62 -7.06 3.71 11.14
CA LEU A 62 -7.61 4.68 12.09
C LEU A 62 -7.35 6.15 11.70
N ASN A 63 -6.46 6.40 10.73
CA ASN A 63 -6.19 7.73 10.19
C ASN A 63 -7.05 8.06 8.95
N LEU A 64 -7.80 7.10 8.41
CA LEU A 64 -8.77 7.35 7.34
C LEU A 64 -9.94 8.18 7.87
N ARG A 65 -10.61 8.90 6.95
CA ARG A 65 -11.66 9.85 7.28
C ARG A 65 -12.80 9.23 8.09
N ASN A 66 -13.27 8.06 7.68
CA ASN A 66 -14.38 7.36 8.31
C ASN A 66 -13.94 6.40 9.42
N LYS A 67 -12.63 6.25 9.68
CA LYS A 67 -12.06 5.32 10.68
C LYS A 67 -12.70 3.93 10.60
N PRO A 68 -12.52 3.23 9.46
CA PRO A 68 -13.27 2.02 9.15
C PRO A 68 -13.19 0.94 10.22
N MET A 69 -14.25 0.15 10.31
CA MET A 69 -14.22 -1.14 10.99
C MET A 69 -13.18 -2.04 10.32
N LEU A 70 -12.41 -2.78 11.13
CA LEU A 70 -11.36 -3.66 10.64
C LEU A 70 -11.81 -5.13 10.71
N ILE A 71 -11.77 -5.83 9.56
CA ILE A 71 -11.97 -7.29 9.49
C ILE A 71 -10.61 -7.94 9.22
N VAL A 72 -10.09 -8.68 10.19
CA VAL A 72 -8.79 -9.35 10.10
C VAL A 72 -9.01 -10.83 9.85
N LYS A 73 -8.64 -11.30 8.66
CA LYS A 73 -8.64 -12.73 8.35
C LYS A 73 -7.23 -13.28 8.55
N ASP A 74 -7.06 -14.04 9.63
CA ASP A 74 -5.77 -14.52 10.11
C ASP A 74 -5.86 -16.01 10.51
N THR A 75 -4.72 -16.60 10.82
CA THR A 75 -4.65 -17.94 11.37
C THR A 75 -5.09 -17.91 12.83
N HIS A 76 -5.80 -18.95 13.28
CA HIS A 76 -6.23 -19.07 14.69
C HIS A 76 -5.05 -19.17 15.68
N MET A 77 -3.84 -19.43 15.18
CA MET A 77 -2.58 -19.51 15.93
C MET A 77 -1.93 -18.15 16.18
N ALA A 78 -2.39 -17.07 15.54
CA ALA A 78 -1.81 -15.73 15.68
C ALA A 78 -2.31 -14.99 16.94
N ILE A 79 -1.98 -15.51 18.13
CA ILE A 79 -2.44 -15.00 19.44
C ILE A 79 -2.06 -13.53 19.65
N HIS A 80 -0.79 -13.15 19.47
CA HIS A 80 -0.29 -11.81 19.73
C HIS A 80 -0.89 -10.77 18.78
N ARG A 81 -1.17 -11.12 17.52
CA ARG A 81 -1.91 -10.22 16.61
C ARG A 81 -3.32 -9.94 17.12
N ARG A 82 -4.01 -10.95 17.68
CA ARG A 82 -5.32 -10.74 18.33
C ARG A 82 -5.22 -9.86 19.56
N GLU A 83 -4.17 -10.01 20.36
CA GLU A 83 -3.95 -9.17 21.54
C GLU A 83 -3.75 -7.69 21.18
N VAL A 84 -3.10 -7.38 20.04
CA VAL A 84 -3.00 -6.01 19.53
C VAL A 84 -4.38 -5.43 19.28
N LEU A 85 -5.21 -6.13 18.51
CA LEU A 85 -6.57 -5.69 18.19
C LEU A 85 -7.41 -5.51 19.46
N GLN A 86 -7.36 -6.48 20.38
CA GLN A 86 -8.05 -6.39 21.66
C GLN A 86 -7.59 -5.19 22.50
N ARG A 87 -6.30 -4.85 22.50
CA ARG A 87 -5.79 -3.68 23.22
C ARG A 87 -6.32 -2.38 22.65
N TYR A 88 -6.35 -2.22 21.33
CA TYR A 88 -6.93 -1.03 20.68
C TYR A 88 -8.45 -0.94 20.91
N ALA A 89 -9.13 -2.09 21.00
CA ALA A 89 -10.55 -2.14 21.34
C ALA A 89 -10.80 -1.75 22.80
N ASN A 90 -10.01 -2.28 23.73
CA ASN A 90 -10.14 -1.99 25.17
C ASN A 90 -9.94 -0.50 25.50
N ILE A 91 -9.18 0.24 24.70
CA ILE A 91 -8.99 1.70 24.86
C ILE A 91 -9.98 2.53 24.02
N GLY A 92 -10.97 1.89 23.40
CA GLY A 92 -12.04 2.56 22.64
C GLY A 92 -11.61 3.14 21.30
N LEU A 93 -10.46 2.73 20.74
CA LEU A 93 -10.01 3.20 19.41
C LEU A 93 -10.59 2.38 18.27
N THR A 94 -10.91 1.11 18.50
CA THR A 94 -11.64 0.25 17.57
C THR A 94 -12.85 -0.31 18.28
N THR A 95 -14.06 0.06 17.88
CA THR A 95 -15.25 -0.43 18.58
C THR A 95 -15.60 -1.86 18.18
N ASP A 96 -15.27 -2.28 16.95
CA ASP A 96 -15.85 -3.49 16.35
C ASP A 96 -14.86 -4.26 15.44
N ALA A 97 -13.59 -4.38 15.84
CA ALA A 97 -12.65 -5.18 15.06
C ALA A 97 -13.05 -6.67 15.07
N ILE A 98 -13.25 -7.26 13.90
CA ILE A 98 -13.63 -8.67 13.74
C ILE A 98 -12.41 -9.48 13.36
N ILE A 99 -12.15 -10.57 14.08
CA ILE A 99 -11.11 -11.54 13.73
C ILE A 99 -11.79 -12.78 13.19
N LEU A 100 -11.45 -13.14 11.96
CA LEU A 100 -12.10 -14.18 11.21
C LEU A 100 -11.14 -15.34 10.96
N HIS A 101 -11.52 -16.53 11.42
CA HIS A 101 -10.81 -17.78 11.16
C HIS A 101 -11.79 -18.94 10.98
N SER A 102 -11.56 -19.81 9.99
CA SER A 102 -12.41 -20.96 9.68
C SER A 102 -12.00 -22.22 10.44
N ASP A 103 -10.70 -22.46 10.65
CA ASP A 103 -10.21 -23.78 11.11
C ASP A 103 -10.88 -24.29 12.40
N PRO A 104 -10.93 -23.52 13.51
CA PRO A 104 -11.46 -24.06 14.77
C PRO A 104 -12.94 -24.44 14.69
N ALA A 105 -13.72 -23.72 13.88
CA ALA A 105 -15.15 -23.95 13.72
C ALA A 105 -15.47 -25.08 12.73
N THR A 106 -14.59 -25.30 11.75
CA THR A 106 -14.81 -26.27 10.66
C THR A 106 -14.19 -27.63 10.95
N THR A 107 -13.06 -27.67 11.68
CA THR A 107 -12.27 -28.89 11.94
C THR A 107 -13.09 -30.07 12.47
N PRO A 108 -13.97 -29.91 13.49
CA PRO A 108 -14.74 -31.04 14.01
C PRO A 108 -15.62 -31.71 12.95
N PHE A 109 -16.15 -30.94 12.01
CA PHE A 109 -17.00 -31.44 10.93
C PHE A 109 -16.16 -32.01 9.78
N LEU A 110 -15.07 -31.34 9.40
CA LEU A 110 -14.19 -31.78 8.31
C LEU A 110 -13.40 -33.05 8.64
N ALA A 111 -13.20 -33.34 9.93
CA ALA A 111 -12.61 -34.58 10.41
C ALA A 111 -13.53 -35.81 10.22
N LEU A 112 -14.84 -35.62 10.03
CA LEU A 112 -15.77 -36.71 9.75
C LEU A 112 -15.60 -37.22 8.30
N PRO A 113 -15.89 -38.51 8.04
CA PRO A 113 -16.02 -39.03 6.68
C PRO A 113 -17.03 -38.22 5.87
N GLU A 114 -16.78 -38.04 4.57
CA GLU A 114 -17.58 -37.17 3.69
C GLU A 114 -19.09 -37.36 3.83
N LEU A 115 -19.56 -38.62 3.76
CA LEU A 115 -20.98 -38.97 3.86
C LEU A 115 -21.61 -38.73 5.25
N SER A 116 -20.78 -38.56 6.28
CA SER A 116 -21.21 -38.29 7.66
C SER A 116 -21.16 -36.79 8.00
N ARG A 117 -20.62 -35.95 7.11
CA ARG A 117 -20.60 -34.49 7.32
C ARG A 117 -22.00 -33.92 7.14
N PRO A 118 -22.40 -32.89 7.92
CA PRO A 118 -23.60 -32.11 7.59
C PRO A 118 -23.49 -31.54 6.18
N SER A 119 -24.63 -31.33 5.51
CA SER A 119 -24.66 -30.91 4.09
C SER A 119 -23.80 -29.68 3.77
N GLY A 120 -23.75 -28.69 4.66
CA GLY A 120 -22.91 -27.49 4.49
C GLY A 120 -21.40 -27.72 4.60
N PHE A 121 -20.95 -28.89 5.07
CA PHE A 121 -19.54 -29.28 5.18
C PHE A 121 -19.16 -30.40 4.19
N GLN A 122 -20.10 -30.85 3.37
CA GLN A 122 -19.84 -31.75 2.24
C GLN A 122 -19.25 -30.95 1.07
N ASN A 123 -18.44 -31.59 0.23
CA ASN A 123 -17.72 -30.99 -0.89
C ASN A 123 -16.94 -29.72 -0.50
N TRP A 124 -16.43 -29.66 0.74
CA TRP A 124 -15.79 -28.47 1.30
C TRP A 124 -14.66 -27.89 0.44
N ARG A 125 -13.96 -28.75 -0.31
CA ARG A 125 -12.84 -28.39 -1.20
C ARG A 125 -13.24 -28.26 -2.67
N GLU A 126 -14.53 -28.10 -2.95
CA GLU A 126 -15.02 -27.78 -4.27
C GLU A 126 -14.81 -26.29 -4.59
N PHE A 127 -14.10 -26.05 -5.69
CA PHE A 127 -13.78 -24.71 -6.15
C PHE A 127 -14.69 -24.34 -7.31
N GLY A 128 -15.20 -23.10 -7.31
CA GLY A 128 -15.95 -22.54 -8.43
C GLY A 128 -15.06 -22.15 -9.62
N SER A 129 -13.74 -22.15 -9.45
CA SER A 129 -12.80 -21.89 -10.54
C SER A 129 -12.59 -23.15 -11.42
N PRO A 130 -12.33 -22.98 -12.73
CA PRO A 130 -12.13 -24.11 -13.63
C PRO A 130 -11.01 -25.07 -13.19
N PRO A 131 -11.05 -26.36 -13.57
CA PRO A 131 -9.95 -27.29 -13.35
C PRO A 131 -8.60 -26.71 -13.80
N ASN A 132 -7.56 -26.92 -12.99
CA ASN A 132 -6.20 -26.40 -13.18
C ASN A 132 -6.04 -24.87 -13.10
N ALA A 133 -7.07 -24.13 -12.70
CA ALA A 133 -6.94 -22.70 -12.41
C ALA A 133 -6.04 -22.50 -11.18
N PRO A 134 -5.13 -21.49 -11.18
CA PRO A 134 -4.29 -21.18 -10.02
C PRO A 134 -5.05 -20.96 -8.71
N GLY A 135 -6.29 -20.47 -8.79
CA GLY A 135 -7.17 -20.26 -7.63
C GLY A 135 -7.60 -21.54 -6.89
N ARG A 136 -7.27 -22.73 -7.40
CA ARG A 136 -7.54 -24.03 -6.72
C ARG A 136 -6.40 -24.49 -5.80
N ALA A 137 -5.47 -23.61 -5.44
CA ALA A 137 -4.34 -23.99 -4.60
C ALA A 137 -4.79 -24.45 -3.20
N PRO A 138 -4.07 -25.39 -2.54
CA PRO A 138 -4.47 -25.92 -1.23
C PRO A 138 -4.69 -24.85 -0.16
N HIS A 139 -3.90 -23.78 -0.18
CA HIS A 139 -3.97 -22.69 0.79
C HIS A 139 -5.06 -21.65 0.49
N HIS A 140 -5.76 -21.74 -0.65
CA HIS A 140 -6.90 -20.88 -0.94
C HIS A 140 -8.20 -21.47 -0.39
N PRO A 141 -9.10 -20.62 0.12
CA PRO A 141 -10.44 -21.03 0.50
C PRO A 141 -11.25 -21.44 -0.72
N ALA A 142 -12.03 -22.50 -0.56
CA ALA A 142 -12.96 -23.02 -1.56
C ALA A 142 -14.35 -22.36 -1.41
N VAL A 143 -15.31 -22.67 -2.28
CA VAL A 143 -16.62 -21.96 -2.31
C VAL A 143 -17.34 -22.09 -0.97
N ALA A 144 -17.46 -23.31 -0.44
CA ALA A 144 -18.12 -23.56 0.84
C ALA A 144 -17.43 -22.82 2.00
N GLU A 145 -16.10 -22.68 1.96
CA GLU A 145 -15.37 -21.92 2.97
C GLU A 145 -15.65 -20.42 2.86
N HIS A 146 -15.66 -19.85 1.66
CA HIS A 146 -16.07 -18.46 1.43
C HIS A 146 -17.50 -18.20 1.92
N GLU A 147 -18.44 -19.11 1.61
CA GLU A 147 -19.83 -19.03 2.05
C GLU A 147 -19.95 -19.11 3.56
N PHE A 148 -19.23 -20.03 4.21
CA PHE A 148 -19.18 -20.15 5.65
C PHE A 148 -18.65 -18.87 6.31
N LEU A 149 -17.55 -18.31 5.81
CA LEU A 149 -17.00 -17.05 6.30
C LEU A 149 -17.97 -15.89 6.14
N GLY A 150 -18.65 -15.80 5.00
CA GLY A 150 -19.71 -14.80 4.77
C GLY A 150 -20.92 -14.99 5.69
N TRP A 151 -21.31 -16.24 5.95
CA TRP A 151 -22.39 -16.57 6.89
C TRP A 151 -22.02 -16.21 8.32
N VAL A 152 -20.82 -16.55 8.80
CA VAL A 152 -20.34 -16.18 10.14
C VAL A 152 -20.35 -14.66 10.33
N LEU A 153 -19.83 -13.90 9.35
CA LEU A 153 -19.88 -12.43 9.39
C LEU A 153 -21.31 -11.89 9.39
N SER A 154 -22.19 -12.46 8.57
CA SER A 154 -23.60 -12.04 8.49
C SER A 154 -24.33 -12.30 9.80
N MET A 155 -24.11 -13.46 10.42
CA MET A 155 -24.70 -13.83 11.71
C MET A 155 -24.16 -12.94 12.84
N HIS A 156 -22.87 -12.59 12.81
CA HIS A 156 -22.28 -11.66 13.78
C HIS A 156 -22.97 -10.28 13.73
N LEU A 157 -23.32 -9.81 12.54
CA LEU A 157 -23.96 -8.50 12.33
C LEU A 157 -25.49 -8.54 12.38
N LEU A 158 -26.12 -9.72 12.48
CA LEU A 158 -27.58 -9.88 12.37
C LEU A 158 -28.33 -9.00 13.37
N GLY A 159 -27.95 -9.04 14.64
CA GLY A 159 -28.61 -8.24 15.68
C GLY A 159 -28.49 -6.73 15.46
N ALA A 160 -27.35 -6.26 14.97
CA ALA A 160 -27.15 -4.85 14.63
C ALA A 160 -28.04 -4.42 13.45
N VAL A 161 -28.17 -5.28 12.44
CA VAL A 161 -29.06 -5.05 11.28
C VAL A 161 -30.53 -5.05 11.71
N GLU A 162 -30.95 -5.99 12.55
CA GLU A 162 -32.31 -6.04 13.10
C GLU A 162 -32.63 -4.80 13.94
N PHE A 163 -31.68 -4.35 14.77
CA PHE A 163 -31.82 -3.12 15.55
C PHE A 163 -31.95 -1.89 14.65
N ALA A 164 -31.06 -1.75 13.65
CA ALA A 164 -31.11 -0.65 12.69
C ALA A 164 -32.45 -0.64 11.92
N ALA A 165 -32.93 -1.81 11.48
CA ALA A 165 -34.23 -1.93 10.83
C ALA A 165 -35.38 -1.50 11.76
N ALA A 166 -35.36 -1.91 13.03
CA ALA A 166 -36.37 -1.53 14.00
C ALA A 166 -36.38 -0.03 14.30
N VAL A 167 -35.20 0.62 14.35
CA VAL A 167 -35.06 2.08 14.49
C VAL A 167 -35.66 2.78 13.28
N LEU A 168 -35.28 2.38 12.05
CA LEU A 168 -35.80 2.98 10.82
C LEU A 168 -37.32 2.85 10.68
N LEU A 169 -37.90 1.71 11.10
CA LEU A 169 -39.35 1.52 11.12
C LEU A 169 -40.07 2.44 12.13
N LYS A 170 -39.41 2.78 13.24
CA LYS A 170 -39.93 3.70 14.28
C LYS A 170 -39.70 5.17 13.92
N GLU A 171 -38.66 5.50 13.15
CA GLU A 171 -38.23 6.86 12.79
C GLU A 171 -39.08 7.58 11.72
N SER A 172 -40.29 7.09 11.43
CA SER A 172 -41.35 7.92 10.83
C SER A 172 -41.77 9.12 11.72
N LYS A 173 -41.18 9.26 12.92
CA LYS A 173 -41.28 10.43 13.79
C LYS A 173 -39.91 10.91 14.30
N GLY A 174 -39.21 11.66 13.44
CA GLY A 174 -38.26 12.71 13.81
C GLY A 174 -37.28 12.38 14.93
N VAL A 175 -36.29 11.52 14.67
CA VAL A 175 -35.09 11.47 15.49
C VAL A 175 -34.14 12.57 15.04
N LYS A 176 -33.76 13.43 15.99
CA LYS A 176 -32.70 14.41 15.80
C LYS A 176 -31.41 13.62 15.56
N LYS A 177 -30.76 13.83 14.42
CA LYS A 177 -29.38 13.38 14.18
C LYS A 177 -28.55 13.77 15.39
N GLU A 178 -28.10 12.78 16.15
CA GLU A 178 -27.18 13.00 17.25
C GLU A 178 -25.80 13.30 16.64
N GLU A 179 -25.59 14.57 16.28
CA GLU A 179 -24.27 15.11 15.94
C GLU A 179 -23.41 15.16 17.20
N SER A 180 -22.93 14.02 17.71
CA SER A 180 -22.06 14.06 18.91
C SER A 180 -21.05 12.93 19.10
N LEU A 181 -20.69 12.16 18.07
CA LEU A 181 -19.56 11.22 18.16
C LEU A 181 -18.34 11.58 17.30
N ASN A 182 -18.30 12.80 16.77
CA ASN A 182 -17.28 13.23 15.82
C ASN A 182 -16.19 14.16 16.38
N ARG A 183 -15.97 14.19 17.69
CA ARG A 183 -14.88 14.99 18.27
C ARG A 183 -13.96 14.17 19.17
N GLN A 184 -12.69 14.21 18.78
CA GLN A 184 -11.50 13.99 19.60
C GLN A 184 -11.22 12.55 20.05
N LEU A 185 -10.63 11.77 19.15
CA LEU A 185 -9.31 11.18 19.44
C LEU A 185 -8.54 11.12 18.11
N LYS A 186 -7.67 12.11 17.89
CA LYS A 186 -6.50 11.96 16.97
C LYS A 186 -5.33 11.28 17.69
N SER A 187 -5.47 11.07 18.99
CA SER A 187 -4.47 10.50 19.88
C SER A 187 -4.51 8.98 19.82
N LEU A 188 -3.44 8.40 19.28
CA LEU A 188 -3.12 6.98 19.36
C LEU A 188 -2.28 6.68 20.61
N PRO A 189 -2.32 5.44 21.12
CA PRO A 189 -1.39 5.00 22.14
C PRO A 189 0.04 4.87 21.57
N PRO A 190 1.05 4.73 22.43
CA PRO A 190 2.36 4.28 22.01
C PRO A 190 2.26 2.93 21.28
N PRO A 191 3.09 2.67 20.26
CA PRO A 191 3.10 1.38 19.58
C PRO A 191 3.40 0.25 20.57
N LEU A 192 2.64 -0.83 20.45
CA LEU A 192 2.73 -2.03 21.28
C LEU A 192 3.94 -2.89 20.93
N GLN A 193 4.41 -2.78 19.68
CA GLN A 193 5.70 -3.32 19.28
C GLN A 193 6.77 -2.97 20.32
N PRO A 194 7.47 -3.95 20.91
CA PRO A 194 8.65 -3.63 21.70
C PRO A 194 9.59 -2.90 20.75
N ARG A 195 10.03 -1.68 21.13
CA ARG A 195 11.15 -0.98 20.49
C ARG A 195 12.29 -1.99 20.36
N SER A 196 12.40 -2.64 19.19
CA SER A 196 13.32 -3.76 18.93
C SER A 196 13.30 -4.89 19.98
N GLY A 197 12.50 -5.92 19.74
CA GLY A 197 12.69 -7.20 20.42
C GLY A 197 14.06 -7.80 20.10
N GLY A 198 14.90 -7.94 21.13
CA GLY A 198 15.68 -9.17 21.37
C GLY A 198 16.95 -9.46 20.55
N ILE A 199 17.21 -8.86 19.40
CA ILE A 199 18.50 -9.07 18.69
C ILE A 199 19.08 -7.72 18.24
N SER A 200 20.22 -7.38 18.84
CA SER A 200 21.03 -6.18 18.64
C SER A 200 20.50 -4.87 19.26
N ARG A 201 20.79 -4.74 20.55
CA ARG A 201 20.92 -3.48 21.29
C ARG A 201 22.05 -2.56 20.74
N GLN A 202 22.55 -2.80 19.53
CA GLN A 202 23.78 -2.21 19.02
C GLN A 202 23.75 -1.85 17.51
N MET A 203 22.58 -1.84 16.86
CA MET A 203 22.47 -1.11 15.59
C MET A 203 22.15 0.34 15.88
N SER A 204 23.17 1.18 15.63
CA SER A 204 23.12 2.64 15.62
C SER A 204 21.72 3.14 15.21
N ARG A 205 21.04 3.84 16.12
CA ARG A 205 19.84 4.65 15.85
C ARG A 205 20.23 5.76 14.87
N THR A 206 20.41 5.40 13.60
CA THR A 206 20.65 6.38 12.55
C THR A 206 19.35 7.16 12.33
N LEU A 207 19.42 8.47 12.04
CA LEU A 207 18.23 9.33 11.85
C LEU A 207 17.13 8.69 10.96
N LEU A 208 17.54 7.99 9.91
CA LEU A 208 16.66 7.24 9.00
C LEU A 208 15.82 6.15 9.68
N SER A 209 16.30 5.49 10.75
CA SER A 209 15.50 4.49 11.45
C SER A 209 14.33 5.13 12.20
N ASN A 210 14.54 6.32 12.78
CA ASN A 210 13.48 7.04 13.48
C ASN A 210 12.43 7.61 12.49
N GLU A 211 12.87 8.05 11.31
CA GLU A 211 11.97 8.54 10.25
C GLU A 211 11.07 7.43 9.69
N VAL A 212 11.63 6.24 9.50
CA VAL A 212 10.89 5.06 9.07
C VAL A 212 9.94 4.56 10.15
N GLU A 213 10.40 4.43 11.40
CA GLU A 213 9.51 4.10 12.52
C GLU A 213 8.37 5.11 12.62
N SER A 214 8.64 6.39 12.36
CA SER A 214 7.61 7.42 12.39
C SER A 214 6.61 7.33 11.25
N LEU A 215 7.04 6.85 10.09
CA LEU A 215 6.15 6.58 8.95
C LEU A 215 5.28 5.34 9.19
N LEU A 216 5.82 4.33 9.87
CA LEU A 216 5.07 3.09 10.15
C LEU A 216 4.11 3.25 11.34
N PHE A 217 4.56 3.86 12.43
CA PHE A 217 3.85 3.89 13.72
C PHE A 217 3.45 5.30 14.17
N GLY A 218 3.75 6.35 13.42
CA GLY A 218 3.47 7.73 13.82
C GLY A 218 4.53 8.29 14.77
N HIS A 219 4.21 9.37 15.47
CA HIS A 219 5.14 10.03 16.38
C HIS A 219 4.48 10.44 17.68
N SER A 220 5.27 10.50 18.75
CA SER A 220 4.84 11.01 20.05
C SER A 220 4.70 12.53 20.00
N LEU A 221 3.58 13.04 20.51
CA LEU A 221 3.39 14.47 20.69
C LEU A 221 4.27 14.97 21.84
N VAL A 222 4.87 16.14 21.66
CA VAL A 222 5.68 16.80 22.69
C VAL A 222 4.76 17.72 23.49
N SER A 223 4.79 17.63 24.82
CA SER A 223 4.06 18.58 25.67
C SER A 223 4.72 19.95 25.62
N GLY A 224 4.00 21.01 26.01
CA GLY A 224 4.55 22.37 26.07
C GLY A 224 5.84 22.49 26.89
N ASP A 225 6.07 21.57 27.83
CA ASP A 225 7.27 21.51 28.69
C ASP A 225 8.45 20.75 28.06
N GLY A 226 8.35 20.35 26.79
CA GLY A 226 9.38 19.59 26.08
C GLY A 226 9.44 18.09 26.42
N ASN A 227 8.54 17.60 27.28
CA ASN A 227 8.46 16.18 27.63
C ASN A 227 7.62 15.40 26.60
N ARG A 228 8.08 14.20 26.23
CA ARG A 228 7.31 13.32 25.34
C ARG A 228 6.05 12.84 26.05
N THR A 229 4.90 13.07 25.44
CA THR A 229 3.62 12.57 25.94
C THR A 229 3.45 11.09 25.59
N THR A 230 2.54 10.42 26.29
CA THR A 230 2.06 9.09 25.91
C THR A 230 1.14 9.12 24.70
N VAL A 231 0.83 10.31 24.17
CA VAL A 231 -0.04 10.51 23.02
C VAL A 231 0.78 10.44 21.74
N TRP A 232 0.26 9.70 20.76
CA TRP A 232 0.85 9.56 19.44
C TRP A 232 -0.11 10.04 18.35
N GLU A 233 0.43 10.43 17.22
CA GLU A 233 -0.37 10.70 16.02
C GLU A 233 0.32 10.16 14.76
N MET A 234 -0.49 9.79 13.78
CA MET A 234 0.02 9.41 12.47
C MET A 234 0.40 10.63 11.66
N GLY A 235 1.42 10.46 10.81
CA GLY A 235 1.78 11.47 9.83
C GLY A 235 0.73 11.66 8.76
N ASN A 236 0.79 12.81 8.09
CA ASN A 236 0.15 12.96 6.79
C ASN A 236 0.98 12.21 5.73
N ILE A 237 0.56 10.98 5.43
CA ILE A 237 1.27 10.07 4.52
C ILE A 237 0.59 10.10 3.17
N HIS A 238 1.40 10.26 2.14
CA HIS A 238 0.99 10.30 0.74
C HIS A 238 1.62 9.15 -0.01
N CYS A 239 0.89 8.64 -0.99
CA CYS A 239 1.22 7.44 -1.73
C CYS A 239 0.97 7.62 -3.21
N TYR A 240 1.91 7.14 -4.02
CA TYR A 240 1.72 6.93 -5.45
C TYR A 240 2.18 5.52 -5.82
N THR A 241 1.34 4.80 -6.56
CA THR A 241 1.59 3.40 -6.90
C THR A 241 1.24 3.12 -8.36
N SER A 242 1.83 2.07 -8.91
CA SER A 242 1.50 1.54 -10.24
C SER A 242 0.75 0.19 -10.16
N PHE A 243 0.44 -0.28 -8.95
CA PHE A 243 -0.28 -1.53 -8.75
C PHE A 243 -1.78 -1.33 -8.94
N GLU A 244 -2.41 -2.16 -9.75
CA GLU A 244 -3.87 -2.09 -9.99
C GLU A 244 -4.67 -3.04 -9.08
N PRO A 245 -5.92 -2.67 -8.72
CA PRO A 245 -6.66 -1.47 -9.16
C PRO A 245 -6.23 -0.19 -8.42
N ILE A 246 -6.30 0.97 -9.06
CA ILE A 246 -5.99 2.28 -8.43
C ILE A 246 -7.19 3.20 -8.61
N SER A 247 -7.68 3.77 -7.51
CA SER A 247 -8.72 4.80 -7.50
C SER A 247 -8.13 6.20 -7.75
N PHE A 248 -6.98 6.50 -7.15
CA PHE A 248 -6.22 7.74 -7.37
C PHE A 248 -4.75 7.60 -6.98
N GLY A 249 -3.91 8.57 -7.39
CA GLY A 249 -2.49 8.61 -7.05
C GLY A 249 -1.70 7.56 -7.81
N SER A 250 -1.80 7.58 -9.15
CA SER A 250 -1.00 6.70 -10.01
C SER A 250 0.46 7.18 -10.05
N LEU A 251 1.43 6.26 -9.95
CA LEU A 251 2.87 6.56 -10.02
C LEU A 251 3.22 7.34 -11.30
N GLU A 252 2.54 7.04 -12.38
CA GLU A 252 2.69 7.71 -13.66
C GLU A 252 2.39 9.21 -13.54
N GLU A 253 1.46 9.64 -12.68
CA GLU A 253 1.15 11.06 -12.47
C GLU A 253 2.36 11.87 -11.99
N LEU A 254 3.30 11.23 -11.29
CA LEU A 254 4.54 11.85 -10.86
C LEU A 254 5.53 12.03 -12.02
N VAL A 255 5.46 11.22 -13.08
CA VAL A 255 6.45 11.24 -14.16
C VAL A 255 6.38 12.56 -14.94
N ILE A 256 7.49 13.31 -14.94
CA ILE A 256 7.69 14.47 -15.83
C ILE A 256 8.45 14.05 -17.09
N TYR A 257 9.53 13.29 -16.95
CA TYR A 257 10.39 12.92 -18.09
C TYR A 257 11.09 11.58 -17.90
N GLY A 258 11.71 11.10 -18.97
CA GLY A 258 12.62 9.94 -18.91
C GLY A 258 11.96 8.59 -19.13
N THR A 259 10.73 8.57 -19.65
CA THR A 259 10.01 7.35 -20.02
C THR A 259 10.04 7.12 -21.52
N ALA A 260 10.00 5.85 -21.94
CA ALA A 260 9.95 5.50 -23.35
C ALA A 260 8.60 5.88 -23.97
N LEU A 261 8.63 6.78 -24.98
CA LEU A 261 7.49 7.33 -25.74
C LEU A 261 6.75 6.29 -26.59
N LEU A 262 6.06 5.35 -25.97
CA LEU A 262 4.81 4.88 -26.56
C LEU A 262 3.71 5.67 -25.84
N PRO A 263 2.67 6.17 -26.54
CA PRO A 263 1.56 6.84 -25.86
C PRO A 263 1.14 5.95 -24.70
N ILE A 264 1.15 6.45 -23.46
CA ILE A 264 0.97 5.59 -22.27
C ILE A 264 -0.35 4.82 -22.38
N LYS A 265 -1.39 5.42 -22.97
CA LYS A 265 -2.67 4.77 -23.31
C LYS A 265 -2.53 3.55 -24.24
N GLU A 266 -1.50 3.51 -25.07
CA GLU A 266 -1.18 2.35 -25.89
C GLU A 266 -0.34 1.30 -25.15
N LEU A 267 0.59 1.70 -24.27
CA LEU A 267 1.37 0.79 -23.42
C LEU A 267 0.53 0.12 -22.34
N THR A 268 -0.49 0.81 -21.83
CA THR A 268 -1.39 0.31 -20.80
C THR A 268 -2.46 -0.62 -21.33
N ARG A 269 -2.64 -0.73 -22.67
CA ARG A 269 -3.43 -1.84 -23.21
C ARG A 269 -2.80 -3.15 -22.77
N PHE A 270 -3.56 -3.95 -22.04
CA PHE A 270 -3.11 -5.22 -21.48
C PHE A 270 -2.37 -6.08 -22.51
N ASP A 271 -2.83 -6.14 -23.76
CA ASP A 271 -2.13 -6.93 -24.79
C ASP A 271 -0.73 -6.40 -25.13
N LYS A 272 -0.46 -5.09 -25.02
CA LYS A 272 0.86 -4.50 -25.26
C LYS A 272 1.81 -4.65 -24.06
N ILE A 273 1.33 -4.55 -22.82
CA ILE A 273 2.17 -4.75 -21.62
C ILE A 273 2.64 -6.21 -21.53
N MET A 274 1.84 -7.16 -22.02
CA MET A 274 2.16 -8.59 -22.03
C MET A 274 3.27 -8.99 -23.02
N LEU A 275 3.63 -8.12 -23.97
CA LEU A 275 4.71 -8.37 -24.92
C LEU A 275 6.09 -8.18 -24.28
N PRO A 276 7.09 -9.00 -24.63
CA PRO A 276 8.46 -8.81 -24.16
C PRO A 276 9.02 -7.48 -24.69
N LYS A 277 9.76 -6.77 -23.84
CA LYS A 277 10.42 -5.51 -24.21
C LYS A 277 11.90 -5.77 -24.42
N GLY A 278 12.38 -5.50 -25.63
CA GLY A 278 13.80 -5.61 -25.96
C GLY A 278 14.59 -4.40 -25.49
N ARG A 279 15.93 -4.53 -25.48
CA ARG A 279 16.86 -3.45 -25.08
C ARG A 279 16.62 -2.13 -25.82
N GLY A 280 16.22 -2.18 -27.09
CA GLY A 280 15.91 -0.98 -27.87
C GLY A 280 14.76 -0.12 -27.31
N VAL A 281 13.82 -0.71 -26.56
CA VAL A 281 12.75 0.05 -25.87
C VAL A 281 13.33 0.79 -24.67
N TYR A 282 14.13 0.09 -23.88
CA TYR A 282 14.79 0.64 -22.69
C TYR A 282 15.83 1.72 -23.00
N ASN A 283 16.48 1.65 -24.17
CA ASN A 283 17.40 2.70 -24.62
C ASN A 283 16.70 4.04 -24.88
N ARG A 284 15.36 4.06 -24.96
CA ARG A 284 14.57 5.30 -25.12
C ARG A 284 14.08 5.87 -23.80
N GLY A 285 14.31 5.20 -22.68
CA GLY A 285 13.81 5.62 -21.37
C GLY A 285 13.36 4.46 -20.50
N TRP A 286 12.86 4.81 -19.32
CA TRP A 286 12.20 3.89 -18.40
C TRP A 286 10.88 3.39 -18.98
N VAL A 287 10.56 2.13 -18.73
CA VAL A 287 9.45 1.42 -19.36
C VAL A 287 8.45 1.00 -18.30
N LEU A 288 7.21 1.45 -18.40
CA LEU A 288 6.11 0.88 -17.61
C LEU A 288 5.82 -0.53 -18.13
N ASP A 289 6.06 -1.54 -17.29
CA ASP A 289 5.88 -2.95 -17.65
C ASP A 289 5.40 -3.75 -16.43
N ILE A 290 5.20 -5.05 -16.62
CA ILE A 290 5.07 -6.05 -15.56
C ILE A 290 6.21 -7.05 -15.69
N GLY A 291 6.66 -7.65 -14.60
CA GLY A 291 7.79 -8.57 -14.69
C GLY A 291 7.38 -9.91 -15.28
N GLU A 292 8.37 -10.72 -15.67
CA GLU A 292 8.10 -11.94 -16.44
C GLU A 292 7.35 -12.99 -15.63
N ALA A 293 7.53 -13.03 -14.30
CA ALA A 293 6.77 -13.90 -13.42
C ALA A 293 5.28 -13.53 -13.44
N GLU A 294 4.98 -12.23 -13.33
CA GLU A 294 3.63 -11.69 -13.44
C GLU A 294 3.03 -11.94 -14.83
N LYS A 295 3.77 -11.68 -15.91
CA LYS A 295 3.35 -12.01 -17.29
C LYS A 295 2.97 -13.48 -17.43
N ARG A 296 3.76 -14.40 -16.89
CA ARG A 296 3.44 -15.84 -16.90
C ARG A 296 2.17 -16.13 -16.12
N ALA A 297 1.99 -15.54 -14.94
CA ALA A 297 0.78 -15.70 -14.13
C ALA A 297 -0.46 -15.20 -14.90
N LYS A 298 -0.40 -13.99 -15.46
CA LYS A 298 -1.48 -13.40 -16.25
C LYS A 298 -1.79 -14.16 -17.54
N ARG A 299 -0.80 -14.69 -18.26
CA ARG A 299 -1.03 -15.59 -19.41
C ARG A 299 -1.74 -16.89 -19.01
N LYS A 300 -1.39 -17.46 -17.84
CA LYS A 300 -2.09 -18.63 -17.31
C LYS A 300 -3.54 -18.28 -16.97
N LEU A 301 -3.79 -17.14 -16.33
CA LEU A 301 -5.12 -16.66 -15.96
C LEU A 301 -5.98 -16.26 -17.16
N LYS A 302 -5.40 -15.72 -18.23
CA LYS A 302 -6.12 -15.33 -19.47
C LYS A 302 -6.87 -16.52 -20.09
N ARG A 303 -6.36 -17.75 -19.94
CA ARG A 303 -7.04 -18.99 -20.39
C ARG A 303 -8.34 -19.27 -19.65
N TYR A 304 -8.53 -18.66 -18.48
CA TYR A 304 -9.71 -18.79 -17.63
C TYR A 304 -10.53 -17.49 -17.58
N GLY A 305 -10.41 -16.62 -18.59
CA GLY A 305 -11.14 -15.34 -18.64
C GLY A 305 -10.68 -14.30 -17.60
N GLY A 306 -9.47 -14.45 -17.04
CA GLY A 306 -8.95 -13.53 -16.01
C GLY A 306 -9.54 -13.71 -14.61
N LEU A 307 -10.51 -14.63 -14.44
CA LEU A 307 -11.20 -14.91 -13.18
C LEU A 307 -11.82 -13.67 -12.49
N GLY A 308 -12.03 -12.58 -13.23
CA GLY A 308 -12.63 -11.34 -12.71
C GLY A 308 -11.71 -10.45 -11.86
N PHE A 309 -10.42 -10.77 -11.72
CA PHE A 309 -9.49 -9.95 -10.95
C PHE A 309 -8.79 -8.90 -11.82
N VAL A 310 -8.78 -7.65 -11.35
CA VAL A 310 -7.99 -6.55 -11.92
C VAL A 310 -6.77 -6.33 -11.02
N ASP A 311 -6.02 -7.38 -10.73
CA ASP A 311 -4.75 -7.27 -10.01
C ASP A 311 -3.62 -7.18 -11.04
N THR A 312 -2.77 -6.15 -10.97
CA THR A 312 -1.57 -6.08 -11.82
C THR A 312 -0.45 -5.37 -11.10
N LYS A 313 0.71 -6.02 -10.99
CA LYS A 313 1.92 -5.43 -10.41
C LYS A 313 2.75 -4.67 -11.44
N LYS A 314 2.23 -3.55 -11.96
CA LYS A 314 3.03 -2.71 -12.87
C LYS A 314 4.15 -2.03 -12.09
N ALA A 315 5.20 -1.66 -12.80
CA ALA A 315 6.29 -0.84 -12.29
C ALA A 315 7.01 -0.14 -13.44
N LEU A 316 7.71 0.95 -13.14
CA LEU A 316 8.65 1.58 -14.06
C LEU A 316 9.98 0.82 -14.00
N TYR A 317 10.36 0.19 -15.10
CA TYR A 317 11.60 -0.57 -15.23
C TYR A 317 12.68 0.24 -15.97
N GLY A 318 13.90 0.21 -15.46
CA GLY A 318 15.05 0.92 -16.03
C GLY A 318 16.31 0.07 -16.06
N ILE A 319 17.15 0.32 -17.06
CA ILE A 319 18.54 -0.13 -17.14
C ILE A 319 19.45 1.09 -17.25
N LYS A 320 20.76 0.92 -17.23
CA LYS A 320 21.70 2.06 -17.38
C LYS A 320 21.43 2.92 -18.61
N ALA A 321 21.08 2.28 -19.73
CA ALA A 321 20.78 2.98 -20.98
C ALA A 321 19.42 3.71 -20.98
N SER A 322 18.57 3.51 -19.98
CA SER A 322 17.30 4.22 -19.82
C SER A 322 17.47 5.68 -19.39
N GLY A 323 18.66 6.07 -18.94
CA GLY A 323 18.92 7.44 -18.49
C GLY A 323 18.15 7.77 -17.20
N ARG A 324 17.88 9.07 -17.01
CA ARG A 324 17.21 9.60 -15.82
C ARG A 324 15.70 9.55 -15.97
N LEU A 325 15.02 9.05 -14.94
CA LEU A 325 13.59 9.18 -14.71
C LEU A 325 13.35 10.35 -13.76
N GLY A 326 12.57 11.34 -14.19
CA GLY A 326 12.17 12.47 -13.35
C GLY A 326 10.77 12.27 -12.79
N LEU A 327 10.67 12.14 -11.47
CA LEU A 327 9.40 12.07 -10.73
C LEU A 327 9.21 13.37 -9.93
N PHE A 328 8.08 14.03 -10.11
CA PHE A 328 7.73 15.25 -9.40
C PHE A 328 6.68 14.96 -8.34
N ILE A 329 7.12 15.04 -7.08
CA ILE A 329 6.33 14.75 -5.90
C ILE A 329 5.67 16.06 -5.45
N PRO A 330 4.34 16.19 -5.59
CA PRO A 330 3.67 17.43 -5.26
C PRO A 330 3.62 17.65 -3.75
N ILE A 331 3.86 18.90 -3.34
CA ILE A 331 3.70 19.33 -1.96
C ILE A 331 2.29 19.88 -1.81
N GLN A 332 1.38 19.02 -1.37
CA GLN A 332 0.00 19.41 -1.09
C GLN A 332 -0.06 20.23 0.20
N HIS A 333 -0.99 21.20 0.25
CA HIS A 333 -1.21 22.01 1.44
C HIS A 333 -1.42 21.12 2.67
N GLY A 334 -0.54 21.27 3.66
CA GLY A 334 -0.79 20.71 4.99
C GLY A 334 -1.96 21.45 5.64
N SER A 335 -2.66 20.78 6.55
CA SER A 335 -3.73 21.39 7.38
C SER A 335 -3.23 22.42 8.40
N VAL A 336 -1.97 22.85 8.29
CA VAL A 336 -1.30 23.77 9.22
C VAL A 336 -1.16 25.09 8.49
N GLU A 337 -1.38 26.20 9.20
CA GLU A 337 -1.30 27.62 8.77
C GLU A 337 0.10 28.06 8.27
N ARG A 338 0.84 27.19 7.57
CA ARG A 338 2.08 27.57 6.90
C ARG A 338 1.73 28.34 5.63
N GLU A 339 2.58 29.32 5.30
CA GLU A 339 2.55 29.97 3.99
C GLU A 339 2.59 28.93 2.87
N ASN A 340 2.07 29.24 1.69
CA ASN A 340 2.12 28.32 0.55
C ASN A 340 3.57 27.93 0.23
N PRO A 341 3.86 26.66 -0.14
CA PRO A 341 5.19 26.24 -0.53
C PRO A 341 5.66 27.09 -1.71
N LYS A 342 6.88 27.64 -1.61
CA LYS A 342 7.48 28.45 -2.66
C LYS A 342 8.58 27.66 -3.35
N GLU A 343 8.81 28.00 -4.60
CA GLU A 343 10.03 27.57 -5.28
C GLU A 343 11.26 27.96 -4.46
N ASP A 344 12.31 27.13 -4.54
CA ASP A 344 13.54 27.26 -3.78
C ASP A 344 13.46 27.01 -2.26
N ASP A 345 12.27 26.78 -1.69
CA ASP A 345 12.14 26.38 -0.28
C ASP A 345 12.94 25.10 0.00
N ILE A 346 13.49 24.98 1.21
CA ILE A 346 14.27 23.80 1.61
C ILE A 346 13.32 22.60 1.81
N VAL A 347 13.59 21.50 1.10
CA VAL A 347 12.74 20.29 1.10
C VAL A 347 12.49 19.76 2.53
N SER A 348 13.50 19.76 3.40
CA SER A 348 13.38 19.22 4.76
C SER A 348 12.41 20.00 5.67
N LEU A 349 11.99 21.21 5.27
CA LEU A 349 10.95 21.96 5.96
C LEU A 349 9.55 21.39 5.69
N TRP A 350 9.39 20.70 4.56
CA TRP A 350 8.11 20.21 4.05
C TRP A 350 7.98 18.69 4.10
N LEU A 351 9.09 17.99 3.88
CA LEU A 351 9.16 16.54 3.80
C LEU A 351 9.90 15.97 5.01
N GLN A 352 9.28 15.02 5.70
CA GLN A 352 9.93 14.31 6.81
C GLN A 352 10.57 13.01 6.35
N SER A 353 9.87 12.21 5.55
CA SER A 353 10.34 10.88 5.11
C SER A 353 9.98 10.66 3.65
N LEU A 354 10.90 10.05 2.89
CA LEU A 354 10.69 9.64 1.51
C LEU A 354 11.09 8.18 1.32
N VAL A 355 10.18 7.39 0.76
CA VAL A 355 10.34 5.95 0.56
C VAL A 355 10.05 5.59 -0.88
N VAL A 356 10.89 4.75 -1.46
CA VAL A 356 10.72 4.22 -2.81
C VAL A 356 10.75 2.70 -2.75
N CYS A 357 9.79 2.03 -3.38
CA CYS A 357 9.71 0.57 -3.38
C CYS A 357 9.82 -0.02 -4.78
N GLU A 358 10.51 -1.15 -4.90
CA GLU A 358 10.51 -1.98 -6.10
C GLU A 358 9.32 -2.94 -6.13
N VAL A 359 9.07 -3.53 -7.29
CA VAL A 359 8.08 -4.60 -7.42
C VAL A 359 8.54 -5.82 -6.61
N ASN A 360 7.60 -6.45 -5.92
CA ASN A 360 7.80 -7.68 -5.15
C ASN A 360 7.78 -8.92 -6.06
N GLU A 361 8.81 -9.06 -6.88
CA GLU A 361 9.01 -10.25 -7.72
C GLU A 361 10.32 -10.96 -7.37
N ASN A 362 10.29 -12.29 -7.30
CA ASN A 362 11.49 -13.10 -7.19
C ASN A 362 12.17 -13.19 -8.57
N ARG A 363 13.22 -12.40 -8.76
CA ARG A 363 13.99 -12.35 -10.02
C ARG A 363 15.29 -13.16 -9.96
N GLY A 364 15.54 -13.87 -8.86
CA GLY A 364 16.68 -14.77 -8.69
C GLY A 364 18.02 -14.05 -8.47
N ARG A 365 19.12 -14.78 -8.70
CA ARG A 365 20.49 -14.26 -8.52
C ARG A 365 20.81 -13.27 -9.65
N GLY A 366 21.18 -12.04 -9.27
CA GLY A 366 21.51 -10.97 -10.21
C GLY A 366 20.42 -9.91 -10.39
N GLU A 367 19.33 -9.95 -9.61
CA GLU A 367 18.38 -8.84 -9.61
C GLU A 367 19.07 -7.50 -9.30
N CYS A 368 18.53 -6.42 -9.85
CA CYS A 368 18.96 -5.08 -9.48
C CYS A 368 18.80 -4.86 -7.97
N ASP A 369 19.88 -4.45 -7.32
CA ASP A 369 19.88 -3.99 -5.95
C ASP A 369 19.73 -2.46 -5.95
N LEU A 370 18.54 -1.97 -5.62
CA LEU A 370 18.27 -0.52 -5.58
C LEU A 370 19.23 0.28 -4.67
N GLU A 371 19.87 -0.34 -3.66
CA GLU A 371 20.87 0.38 -2.84
C GLU A 371 22.20 0.61 -3.56
N LYS A 372 22.56 -0.26 -4.51
CA LYS A 372 23.89 -0.31 -5.15
C LYS A 372 23.86 0.10 -6.61
N ASP A 373 22.82 -0.33 -7.32
CA ASP A 373 22.71 -0.24 -8.76
C ASP A 373 21.94 1.01 -9.22
N VAL A 374 21.32 1.74 -8.29
CA VAL A 374 20.51 2.93 -8.55
C VAL A 374 21.01 4.11 -7.74
N SER A 375 20.95 5.29 -8.37
CA SER A 375 21.28 6.56 -7.77
C SER A 375 20.06 7.46 -7.78
N PHE A 376 19.88 8.21 -6.69
CA PHE A 376 18.73 9.09 -6.48
C PHE A 376 19.22 10.52 -6.28
N SER A 377 18.58 11.50 -6.91
CA SER A 377 18.68 12.90 -6.53
C SER A 377 17.32 13.38 -6.02
N VAL A 378 17.32 14.26 -5.03
CA VAL A 378 16.11 14.86 -4.44
C VAL A 378 16.33 16.36 -4.39
N GLY A 379 15.41 17.14 -4.96
CA GLY A 379 15.50 18.61 -5.03
C GLY A 379 16.79 19.09 -5.70
N GLY A 380 17.28 18.38 -6.71
CA GLY A 380 18.52 18.68 -7.44
C GLY A 380 19.82 18.27 -6.73
N VAL A 381 19.75 17.64 -5.55
CA VAL A 381 20.93 17.21 -4.79
C VAL A 381 20.99 15.70 -4.70
N GLN A 382 22.19 15.14 -4.91
CA GLN A 382 22.44 13.70 -4.84
C GLN A 382 22.16 13.13 -3.43
N VAL A 383 21.34 12.09 -3.35
CA VAL A 383 21.08 11.33 -2.11
C VAL A 383 22.34 10.55 -1.76
N LYS A 384 22.86 10.80 -0.55
CA LYS A 384 24.04 10.11 0.01
C LYS A 384 23.69 8.83 0.75
N THR A 385 22.45 8.74 1.24
CA THR A 385 22.01 7.63 2.08
C THR A 385 20.66 7.11 1.59
N ALA A 386 20.67 5.91 1.03
CA ALA A 386 19.49 5.13 0.73
C ALA A 386 19.62 3.79 1.47
N LYS A 387 18.61 3.41 2.25
CA LYS A 387 18.66 2.18 3.07
C LYS A 387 17.37 1.40 2.97
N ARG A 388 17.49 0.07 2.81
CA ARG A 388 16.38 -0.87 2.88
C ARG A 388 15.68 -0.73 4.22
N ILE A 389 14.36 -0.68 4.16
CA ILE A 389 13.52 -0.68 5.35
C ILE A 389 13.40 -2.12 5.83
N ARG A 390 14.11 -2.43 6.92
CA ARG A 390 14.07 -3.73 7.59
C ARG A 390 13.03 -3.71 8.69
N ALA A 391 11.77 -3.66 8.31
CA ALA A 391 10.65 -3.62 9.24
C ALA A 391 9.62 -4.71 8.92
N GLN A 392 8.87 -5.11 9.94
CA GLN A 392 7.80 -6.09 9.80
C GLN A 392 6.73 -5.55 8.84
N GLY A 393 6.20 -6.42 7.98
CA GLY A 393 5.25 -6.06 6.94
C GLY A 393 5.87 -5.40 5.70
N VAL A 394 7.18 -5.14 5.66
CA VAL A 394 7.86 -4.58 4.48
C VAL A 394 8.47 -5.65 3.58
N SER A 395 8.87 -6.77 4.16
CA SER A 395 9.54 -7.85 3.43
C SER A 395 8.55 -8.84 2.84
N TYR A 396 8.82 -9.33 1.63
CA TYR A 396 8.11 -10.46 1.02
C TYR A 396 9.09 -11.56 0.65
N LEU A 397 8.80 -12.81 1.06
CA LEU A 397 9.70 -13.96 0.88
C LEU A 397 11.15 -13.69 1.36
N GLY A 398 11.29 -12.93 2.46
CA GLY A 398 12.58 -12.56 3.02
C GLY A 398 13.32 -11.43 2.30
N LYS A 399 12.72 -10.81 1.27
CA LYS A 399 13.28 -9.66 0.55
C LYS A 399 12.62 -8.36 0.99
N ASP A 400 13.41 -7.40 1.45
CA ASP A 400 12.97 -6.03 1.73
C ASP A 400 12.80 -5.26 0.42
N ILE A 401 11.58 -4.83 0.09
CA ILE A 401 11.29 -4.23 -1.23
C ILE A 401 11.32 -2.70 -1.24
N CYS A 402 11.50 -2.05 -0.08
CA CYS A 402 11.43 -0.59 0.05
C CYS A 402 12.74 0.00 0.59
N LEU A 403 13.08 1.19 0.11
CA LEU A 403 14.21 2.00 0.56
C LEU A 403 13.72 3.31 1.14
N ALA A 404 14.21 3.67 2.31
CA ALA A 404 14.14 5.01 2.84
C ALA A 404 15.28 5.85 2.23
N LEU A 405 14.93 6.99 1.66
CA LEU A 405 15.85 7.95 1.07
C LEU A 405 16.06 9.11 2.05
N GLY A 406 17.31 9.40 2.39
CA GLY A 406 17.63 10.59 3.17
C GLY A 406 17.51 11.85 2.31
N VAL A 407 16.84 12.88 2.83
CA VAL A 407 16.71 14.19 2.17
C VAL A 407 18.02 14.98 2.32
N PRO A 408 18.78 15.24 1.25
CA PRO A 408 20.06 15.96 1.36
C PRO A 408 19.89 17.41 1.84
N SER A 409 20.84 17.88 2.66
CA SER A 409 20.95 19.29 3.03
C SER A 409 21.22 20.12 1.77
N GLY A 410 20.34 21.08 1.47
CA GLY A 410 20.41 21.91 0.25
C GLY A 410 19.46 21.48 -0.86
N SER A 411 18.69 20.41 -0.68
CA SER A 411 17.61 20.06 -1.60
C SER A 411 16.52 21.12 -1.57
N LYS A 412 16.03 21.53 -2.74
CA LYS A 412 15.03 22.59 -2.87
C LYS A 412 13.74 22.14 -3.56
N LEU A 413 12.65 22.83 -3.27
CA LEU A 413 11.42 22.75 -4.04
C LEU A 413 11.62 23.37 -5.42
N SER A 414 10.83 22.92 -6.39
CA SER A 414 10.87 23.39 -7.78
C SER A 414 9.46 23.54 -8.32
N SER A 415 9.30 24.47 -9.27
CA SER A 415 8.08 24.54 -10.10
C SER A 415 7.99 23.36 -11.05
N ARG A 416 6.79 22.76 -11.17
CA ARG A 416 6.53 21.68 -12.12
C ARG A 416 6.75 22.16 -13.56
N GLY A 417 6.18 23.31 -13.91
CA GLY A 417 6.29 23.89 -15.25
C GLY A 417 7.73 24.22 -15.63
N GLU A 418 8.51 24.82 -14.72
CA GLU A 418 9.92 25.10 -14.99
C GLU A 418 10.73 23.81 -15.17
N THR A 419 10.48 22.80 -14.32
CA THR A 419 11.14 21.49 -14.42
C THR A 419 10.84 20.82 -15.76
N TRP A 420 9.60 20.90 -16.23
CA TRP A 420 9.19 20.38 -17.53
C TRP A 420 9.90 21.10 -18.68
N GLU A 421 9.91 22.43 -18.68
CA GLU A 421 10.57 23.23 -19.72
C GLU A 421 12.09 23.01 -19.74
N ARG A 422 12.71 22.87 -18.56
CA ARG A 422 14.14 22.54 -18.44
C ARG A 422 14.43 21.17 -19.06
N ALA A 423 13.65 20.14 -18.71
CA ALA A 423 13.81 18.81 -19.27
C ALA A 423 13.65 18.80 -20.79
N LYS A 424 12.71 19.58 -21.33
CA LYS A 424 12.52 19.75 -22.77
C LYS A 424 13.72 20.43 -23.44
N ARG A 425 14.27 21.50 -22.85
CA ARG A 425 15.51 22.16 -23.33
C ARG A 425 16.71 21.23 -23.32
N ASP A 426 16.80 20.36 -22.33
CA ASP A 426 17.85 19.36 -22.19
C ASP A 426 17.67 18.16 -23.16
N GLY A 427 16.64 18.20 -24.01
CA GLY A 427 16.35 17.14 -24.98
C GLY A 427 15.83 15.84 -24.33
N LEU A 428 15.40 15.91 -23.07
CA LEU A 428 14.80 14.77 -22.39
C LEU A 428 13.39 14.53 -22.92
N HIS A 429 13.00 13.26 -22.98
CA HIS A 429 11.64 12.90 -23.34
C HIS A 429 10.69 13.27 -22.20
N VAL A 430 9.99 14.38 -22.38
CA VAL A 430 8.96 14.88 -21.46
C VAL A 430 7.60 14.27 -21.78
N ARG A 431 6.79 14.04 -20.74
CA ARG A 431 5.39 13.64 -20.90
C ARG A 431 4.58 14.86 -21.31
N GLU A 432 3.78 14.76 -22.37
CA GLU A 432 2.82 15.82 -22.72
C GLU A 432 1.85 16.04 -21.56
N GLU A 433 1.75 17.28 -21.08
CA GLU A 433 0.88 17.61 -19.95
C GLU A 433 -0.59 17.47 -20.35
N GLY A 434 -1.34 16.69 -19.57
CA GLY A 434 -2.76 16.48 -19.81
C GLY A 434 -3.65 17.68 -19.44
N THR A 435 -3.14 18.68 -18.71
CA THR A 435 -3.90 19.83 -18.21
C THR A 435 -2.97 20.99 -17.87
N ALA A 436 -3.21 22.19 -18.41
CA ALA A 436 -2.48 23.43 -18.06
C ALA A 436 -2.55 23.76 -16.55
N GLN A 437 -3.53 23.20 -15.84
CA GLN A 437 -3.82 23.42 -14.42
C GLN A 437 -2.74 22.92 -13.44
N ARG A 438 -1.76 22.12 -13.87
CA ARG A 438 -0.70 21.59 -13.00
C ARG A 438 0.65 22.33 -13.13
N GLN A 439 0.75 23.33 -14.01
CA GLN A 439 2.03 24.02 -14.27
C GLN A 439 2.54 24.82 -13.08
N ASP A 440 1.62 25.41 -12.31
CA ASP A 440 1.93 26.24 -11.14
C ASP A 440 2.17 25.42 -9.87
N GLU A 441 2.15 24.09 -9.95
CA GLU A 441 2.38 23.21 -8.81
C GLU A 441 3.84 23.28 -8.34
N VAL A 442 4.04 23.48 -7.04
CA VAL A 442 5.35 23.45 -6.39
C VAL A 442 5.54 22.10 -5.72
N GLY A 443 6.71 21.51 -5.92
CA GLY A 443 6.97 20.15 -5.49
C GLY A 443 8.45 19.81 -5.41
N ILE A 444 8.72 18.53 -5.20
CA ILE A 444 10.07 17.99 -5.13
C ILE A 444 10.35 17.22 -6.41
N ILE A 445 11.39 17.61 -7.14
CA ILE A 445 11.92 16.77 -8.22
C ILE A 445 12.81 15.67 -7.63
N MET A 446 12.45 14.42 -7.88
CA MET A 446 13.25 13.24 -7.60
C MET A 446 13.72 12.61 -8.91
N GLU A 447 15.03 12.55 -9.13
CA GLU A 447 15.59 11.88 -10.31
C GLU A 447 16.14 10.50 -9.92
N ILE A 448 15.87 9.51 -10.75
CA ILE A 448 16.29 8.12 -10.56
C ILE A 448 17.06 7.68 -11.81
N TYR A 449 18.25 7.11 -11.64
CA TYR A 449 18.97 6.49 -12.75
C TYR A 449 19.80 5.29 -12.32
N VAL A 450 19.91 4.31 -13.20
CA VAL A 450 20.67 3.09 -12.97
C VAL A 450 22.15 3.35 -13.26
N THR A 451 23.01 3.14 -12.26
CA THR A 451 24.46 3.40 -12.34
C THR A 451 25.23 2.20 -12.87
N SER A 452 24.77 1.01 -12.49
CA SER A 452 25.46 -0.24 -12.73
C SER A 452 25.32 -0.69 -14.18
N ALA A 453 26.46 -1.00 -14.81
CA ALA A 453 26.49 -1.50 -16.19
C ALA A 453 26.10 -2.98 -16.30
N SER A 454 26.11 -3.73 -15.19
CA SER A 454 25.68 -5.13 -15.17
C SER A 454 24.17 -5.28 -15.25
N VAL A 455 23.39 -4.24 -14.90
CA VAL A 455 21.92 -4.25 -14.98
C VAL A 455 21.46 -4.23 -16.44
N ASP A 456 21.03 -5.39 -16.93
CA ASP A 456 20.44 -5.59 -18.25
C ASP A 456 18.90 -5.65 -18.19
N VAL A 457 18.26 -5.92 -19.33
CA VAL A 457 16.78 -5.99 -19.42
C VAL A 457 16.17 -7.04 -18.50
N LYS A 458 16.84 -8.17 -18.27
CA LYS A 458 16.31 -9.24 -17.39
C LYS A 458 16.47 -8.88 -15.92
N MET A 459 17.44 -8.01 -15.60
CA MET A 459 17.77 -7.56 -14.26
C MET A 459 17.31 -6.13 -13.98
N ALA A 460 16.51 -5.53 -14.88
CA ALA A 460 16.14 -4.11 -14.84
C ALA A 460 15.64 -3.67 -13.46
N CYS A 461 16.16 -2.55 -12.96
CA CYS A 461 15.68 -1.94 -11.73
C CYS A 461 14.22 -1.52 -11.90
N SER A 462 13.43 -1.59 -10.83
CA SER A 462 11.99 -1.32 -10.90
C SER A 462 11.54 -0.40 -9.79
N ILE A 463 10.65 0.54 -10.11
CA ILE A 463 10.01 1.44 -9.15
C ILE A 463 8.50 1.23 -9.26
N SER A 464 7.87 0.81 -8.16
CA SER A 464 6.44 0.49 -8.11
C SER A 464 5.65 1.45 -7.23
N HIS A 465 6.28 1.97 -6.17
CA HIS A 465 5.67 2.88 -5.22
C HIS A 465 6.61 4.03 -4.85
N VAL A 466 6.02 5.20 -4.61
CA VAL A 466 6.63 6.32 -3.90
C VAL A 466 5.71 6.66 -2.73
N VAL A 467 6.24 6.57 -1.51
CA VAL A 467 5.51 6.86 -0.27
C VAL A 467 6.26 7.95 0.47
N TYR A 468 5.57 8.96 0.96
CA TYR A 468 6.21 10.05 1.69
C TYR A 468 5.36 10.57 2.83
N LYS A 469 6.03 11.08 3.86
CA LYS A 469 5.42 11.72 5.01
C LYS A 469 5.76 13.21 5.00
N MET A 470 4.73 14.04 5.06
CA MET A 470 4.86 15.50 5.19
C MET A 470 5.15 15.89 6.64
N GLN A 471 5.79 17.06 6.83
CA GLN A 471 6.07 17.68 8.13
C GLN A 471 4.83 18.23 8.83
#